data_AF-A0A9X3WBL9-F1
#
_entry.id   AF-A0A9X3WBL9-F1
#
_cell.length_a   1.000
_cell.length_b   1.000
_cell.length_c   1.000
_cell.angle_alpha   90.00
_cell.angle_beta   90.00
_cell.angle_gamma   90.00
#
_symmetry.space_group_name_H-M   'P 1'
#
loop_
_entity.id
_entity.type
_entity.pdbx_description
1 polymer ?
#
loop_
_entity_poly.entity_id
_entity_poly.type
_entity_poly.pdbx_seq_one_letter_code
_entity_poly.pdbx_strand_id
1 'polypeptide(L)'
;MVYIDKENLPLSWAELEVIFRKEGEEKGEKKGIEKGIDQGIEKGREQERKSVARNMLEEGMSVELVAKCVALSIDEVKKVAEEMSK
;
A
#
# COMPACT_ATOMS: atom_id res chain seq x y z
N MET A 1 -42.98 -6.26 26.54
CA MET A 1 -41.80 -6.05 25.67
C MET A 1 -42.12 -6.70 24.34
N VAL A 2 -42.01 -5.97 23.22
CA VAL A 2 -42.16 -6.56 21.89
C VAL A 2 -40.84 -7.24 21.57
N TYR A 3 -40.85 -8.57 21.45
CA TYR A 3 -39.68 -9.33 21.03
C TYR A 3 -39.53 -9.16 19.51
N ILE A 4 -38.38 -8.63 19.10
CA ILE A 4 -38.03 -8.50 17.68
C ILE A 4 -37.01 -9.59 17.39
N ASP A 5 -37.43 -10.56 16.62
CA ASP A 5 -36.61 -11.66 16.10
C ASP A 5 -36.16 -11.30 14.67
N LYS A 6 -35.02 -11.84 14.23
CA LYS A 6 -34.46 -11.60 12.89
C LYS A 6 -35.41 -12.06 11.76
N GLU A 7 -36.26 -13.04 12.03
CA GLU A 7 -37.29 -13.54 11.11
C GLU A 7 -38.57 -12.68 11.12
N ASN A 8 -38.72 -11.78 12.09
CA ASN A 8 -39.89 -10.91 12.27
C ASN A 8 -39.49 -9.42 12.43
N LEU A 9 -38.60 -8.94 11.56
CA LEU A 9 -38.23 -7.54 11.49
C LEU A 9 -39.36 -6.69 10.89
N PRO A 10 -39.65 -5.50 11.44
CA PRO A 10 -40.50 -4.52 10.77
C PRO A 10 -39.95 -4.22 9.37
N LEU A 11 -40.84 -4.07 8.36
CA LEU A 11 -40.43 -3.78 6.97
C LEU A 11 -39.41 -2.64 6.87
N SER A 12 -39.58 -1.58 7.67
CA SER A 12 -38.67 -0.43 7.69
C SER A 12 -37.25 -0.76 8.15
N TRP A 13 -37.07 -1.75 9.02
CA TRP A 13 -35.74 -2.15 9.53
C TRP A 13 -35.06 -3.11 8.57
N ALA A 14 -35.82 -3.97 7.89
CA ALA A 14 -35.30 -4.82 6.83
C ALA A 14 -34.72 -3.98 5.67
N GLU A 15 -35.37 -2.87 5.30
CA GLU A 15 -34.85 -1.92 4.32
C GLU A 15 -33.54 -1.25 4.79
N LEU A 16 -33.47 -0.84 6.05
CA LEU A 16 -32.25 -0.28 6.64
C LEU A 16 -31.10 -1.29 6.65
N GLU A 17 -31.35 -2.56 6.96
CA GLU A 17 -30.32 -3.62 6.93
C GLU A 17 -29.71 -3.76 5.53
N VAL A 18 -30.55 -3.73 4.49
CA VAL A 18 -30.09 -3.79 3.09
C VAL A 18 -29.24 -2.57 2.74
N ILE A 19 -29.63 -1.37 3.19
CA ILE A 19 -28.87 -0.13 2.97
C ILE A 19 -27.51 -0.20 3.69
N PHE A 20 -27.49 -0.56 4.98
CA PHE A 20 -26.26 -0.67 5.75
C PHE A 20 -25.31 -1.73 5.20
N ARG A 21 -25.86 -2.85 4.72
CA ARG A 21 -25.05 -3.90 4.09
C ARG A 21 -24.41 -3.40 2.80
N LYS A 22 -25.19 -2.77 1.91
CA LYS A 22 -24.67 -2.19 0.66
C LYS A 22 -23.61 -1.12 0.92
N GLU A 23 -23.86 -0.21 1.87
CA GLU A 23 -22.87 0.78 2.28
C GLU A 23 -21.60 0.13 2.86
N GLY A 24 -21.75 -0.92 3.65
CA GLY A 24 -20.63 -1.67 4.23
C GLY A 24 -19.77 -2.33 3.16
N GLU A 25 -20.40 -2.97 2.18
CA GLU A 25 -19.73 -3.57 1.02
C GLU A 25 -19.00 -2.50 0.19
N GLU A 26 -19.66 -1.40 -0.15
CA GLU A 26 -19.06 -0.29 -0.91
C GLU A 26 -17.89 0.37 -0.16
N LYS A 27 -18.05 0.62 1.15
CA LYS A 27 -16.97 1.16 1.99
C LYS A 27 -15.81 0.19 2.10
N GLY A 28 -16.09 -1.12 2.18
CA GLY A 28 -15.08 -2.18 2.21
C GLY A 28 -14.27 -2.22 0.92
N GLU A 29 -14.94 -2.20 -0.22
CA GLU A 29 -14.33 -2.20 -1.55
C GLU A 29 -13.46 -0.96 -1.76
N LYS A 30 -14.00 0.24 -1.51
CA LYS A 30 -13.26 1.50 -1.63
C LYS A 30 -11.99 1.51 -0.78
N LYS A 31 -12.09 1.11 0.49
CA LYS A 31 -10.92 1.02 1.38
C LYS A 31 -9.91 -0.03 0.92
N GLY A 32 -10.37 -1.15 0.35
CA GLY A 32 -9.50 -2.18 -0.19
C GLY A 32 -8.70 -1.67 -1.39
N ILE A 33 -9.37 -0.99 -2.33
CA ILE A 33 -8.75 -0.41 -3.52
C ILE A 33 -7.75 0.68 -3.14
N GLU A 34 -8.15 1.63 -2.29
CA GLU A 34 -7.30 2.74 -1.83
C GLU A 34 -6.02 2.22 -1.17
N LYS A 35 -6.15 1.29 -0.21
CA LYS A 35 -4.99 0.66 0.44
C LYS A 35 -4.11 -0.11 -0.55
N GLY A 36 -4.71 -0.80 -1.50
CA GLY A 36 -3.98 -1.54 -2.53
C GLY A 36 -3.16 -0.62 -3.43
N ILE A 37 -3.74 0.50 -3.86
CA ILE A 37 -3.08 1.52 -4.68
C ILE A 37 -1.93 2.15 -3.89
N ASP A 38 -2.16 2.60 -2.66
CA ASP A 38 -1.13 3.24 -1.84
C ASP A 38 0.06 2.29 -1.59
N GLN A 39 -0.21 1.04 -1.24
CA GLN A 39 0.83 0.02 -1.07
C GLN A 39 1.57 -0.27 -2.37
N GLY A 40 0.88 -0.28 -3.51
CA GLY A 40 1.48 -0.48 -4.82
C GLY A 40 2.40 0.67 -5.21
N ILE A 41 1.95 1.90 -5.02
CA ILE A 41 2.75 3.11 -5.30
C ILE A 41 3.99 3.15 -4.42
N GLU A 42 3.85 2.92 -3.11
CA GLU A 42 4.99 2.96 -2.20
C GLU A 42 6.05 1.91 -2.54
N LYS A 43 5.61 0.65 -2.79
CA LYS A 43 6.51 -0.42 -3.25
C LYS A 43 7.17 -0.08 -4.58
N GLY A 44 6.43 0.49 -5.53
CA GLY A 44 6.97 0.90 -6.82
C GLY A 44 8.05 1.97 -6.68
N ARG A 45 7.81 2.99 -5.86
CA ARG A 45 8.80 4.06 -5.58
C ARG A 45 10.05 3.52 -4.89
N GLU A 46 9.89 2.61 -3.93
CA GLU A 46 11.04 1.98 -3.27
C GLU A 46 11.87 1.14 -4.25
N GLN A 47 11.21 0.33 -5.09
CA GLN A 47 11.86 -0.46 -6.13
C GLN A 47 12.58 0.41 -7.17
N GLU A 48 11.94 1.50 -7.61
CA GLU A 48 12.54 2.46 -8.54
C GLU A 48 13.78 3.09 -7.94
N ARG A 49 13.73 3.58 -6.70
CA ARG A 49 14.89 4.16 -6.01
C ARG A 49 16.04 3.17 -5.90
N LYS A 50 15.76 1.91 -5.53
CA LYS A 50 16.77 0.85 -5.48
C LYS A 50 17.35 0.53 -6.87
N SER A 51 16.51 0.49 -7.90
CA SER A 51 16.93 0.26 -9.29
C SER A 51 17.83 1.37 -9.81
N VAL A 52 17.45 2.64 -9.58
CA VAL A 52 18.26 3.80 -9.95
C VAL A 52 19.59 3.79 -9.21
N ALA A 53 19.59 3.50 -7.90
CA ALA A 53 20.82 3.40 -7.12
C ALA A 53 21.74 2.29 -7.66
N ARG A 54 21.18 1.12 -7.99
CA ARG A 54 21.91 0.01 -8.63
C ARG A 54 22.56 0.45 -9.94
N ASN A 55 21.78 1.01 -10.85
CA ASN A 55 22.27 1.43 -12.17
C ASN A 55 23.41 2.45 -12.04
N MET A 56 23.28 3.43 -11.13
CA MET A 56 24.33 4.42 -10.91
C MET A 56 25.62 3.80 -10.32
N LEU A 57 25.50 2.80 -9.45
CA LEU A 57 26.65 2.06 -8.92
C LEU A 57 27.34 1.21 -10.01
N GLU A 58 26.57 0.59 -10.90
CA GLU A 58 27.09 -0.16 -12.06
C GLU A 58 27.83 0.76 -13.05
N GLU A 59 27.36 1.99 -13.23
CA GLU A 59 28.04 3.02 -14.01
C GLU A 59 29.33 3.55 -13.33
N GLY A 60 29.67 3.05 -12.14
CA GLY A 60 30.90 3.40 -11.42
C GLY A 60 30.83 4.70 -10.62
N MET A 61 29.62 5.22 -10.36
CA MET A 61 29.45 6.38 -9.48
C MET A 61 29.78 6.01 -8.02
N SER A 62 30.33 6.97 -7.26
CA SER A 62 30.62 6.75 -5.85
C SER A 62 29.33 6.64 -5.02
N VAL A 63 29.35 5.79 -4.00
CA VAL A 63 28.23 5.57 -3.06
C VAL A 63 27.69 6.89 -2.48
N GLU A 64 28.58 7.85 -2.23
CA GLU A 64 28.23 9.18 -1.71
C GLU A 64 27.43 10.03 -2.70
N LEU A 65 27.76 9.96 -3.99
CA LEU A 65 27.03 10.66 -5.05
C LEU A 65 25.67 9.99 -5.29
N VAL A 66 25.62 8.65 -5.31
CA VAL A 66 24.38 7.90 -5.48
C VAL A 66 23.41 8.18 -4.32
N ALA A 67 23.90 8.19 -3.08
CA ALA A 67 23.10 8.55 -1.90
C ALA A 67 22.47 9.93 -2.03
N LYS A 68 23.23 10.93 -2.51
CA LYS A 68 22.73 12.29 -2.75
C LYS A 68 21.71 12.35 -3.90
N CYS A 69 21.96 11.66 -5.01
CA CYS A 69 21.09 11.69 -6.19
C CYS A 69 19.75 10.99 -5.98
N VAL A 70 19.75 9.84 -5.31
CA VAL A 70 18.53 9.02 -5.09
C VAL A 70 17.82 9.41 -3.77
N ALA A 71 18.41 10.35 -3.02
CA ALA A 71 17.99 10.75 -1.69
C ALA A 71 17.82 9.54 -0.75
N LEU A 72 18.81 8.64 -0.79
CA LEU A 72 18.96 7.50 0.11
C LEU A 72 20.12 7.77 1.07
N SER A 73 20.10 7.13 2.22
CA SER A 73 21.25 7.14 3.12
C SER A 73 22.41 6.35 2.53
N ILE A 74 23.64 6.70 2.92
CA ILE A 74 24.84 5.96 2.51
C ILE A 74 24.74 4.48 2.89
N ASP A 75 24.13 4.17 4.05
CA ASP A 75 23.94 2.80 4.51
C ASP A 75 22.95 2.02 3.65
N GLU A 76 21.87 2.65 3.16
CA GLU A 76 20.95 2.03 2.21
C GLU A 76 21.62 1.74 0.87
N VAL A 77 22.42 2.67 0.36
CA VAL A 77 23.16 2.46 -0.91
C VAL A 77 24.20 1.34 -0.75
N LYS A 78 24.88 1.26 0.41
CA LYS A 78 25.78 0.13 0.71
C LYS A 78 25.05 -1.21 0.76
N LYS A 79 23.87 -1.26 1.39
CA LYS A 79 23.05 -2.48 1.39
C LYS A 79 22.65 -2.90 -0.02
N VAL A 80 22.26 -1.94 -0.87
CA VAL A 80 21.95 -2.22 -2.29
C VAL A 80 23.18 -2.77 -3.01
N ALA A 81 24.37 -2.22 -2.77
CA ALA A 81 25.62 -2.72 -3.33
C ALA A 81 25.99 -4.13 -2.83
N GLU A 82 25.75 -4.44 -1.55
CA GLU A 82 25.94 -5.77 -0.97
C GLU A 82 24.95 -6.79 -1.53
N GLU A 83 23.68 -6.40 -1.73
CA GLU A 83 22.65 -7.22 -2.37
C GLU A 83 22.96 -7.52 -3.85
N MET A 84 23.67 -6.64 -4.55
CA MET A 84 24.16 -6.89 -5.92
C MET A 84 25.31 -7.88 -5.99
N SER A 85 26.09 -8.02 -4.91
CA SER A 85 27.27 -8.90 -4.87
C SER A 85 26.95 -10.34 -4.44
N LYS A 86 25.67 -10.65 -4.19
CA LYS A 86 25.16 -12.01 -3.95
C LYS A 86 24.62 -12.64 -5.23
#